data_AF-A0A965D316-F1
#
_entry.id   AF-A0A965D316-F1
#
_cell.length_a   1.000
_cell.length_b   1.000
_cell.length_c   1.000
_cell.angle_alpha   90.00
_cell.angle_beta   90.00
_cell.angle_gamma   90.00
#
_symmetry.space_group_name_H-M   'P 1'
#
loop_
_entity.id
_entity.type
_entity.pdbx_description
1 polymer ?
#
loop_
_entity_poly.entity_id
_entity_poly.type
_entity_poly.pdbx_seq_one_letter_code
_entity_poly.pdbx_strand_id
1 'polypeptide(L)'
;MQRLPSTPRADWRAKFEALGFSFHSADGGYWDESVCYQFSADEIDELEAAAEELHRMALSAVKHVIEEKRTAQLQVGDAQAALIEQSWRANAPTLYGRFDFAYDGRTPPKLLEYNADTPTSLLEAAVAQWHWLEETGHPDQFNSLHERLIARWEQIFNTLPPGTPVHFSCMKDNEEDRVTVEYLR
;
A
#
# COMPACT_ATOMS: atom_id res chain seq x y z
N MET A 1 -14.56 13.65 5.26
CA MET A 1 -14.67 12.23 5.62
C MET A 1 -15.87 12.06 6.52
N GLN A 2 -16.84 11.26 6.12
CA GLN A 2 -18.05 10.95 6.88
C GLN A 2 -18.13 9.45 7.16
N ARG A 3 -18.24 9.10 8.45
CA ARG A 3 -18.50 7.72 8.89
C ARG A 3 -19.98 7.40 8.72
N LEU A 4 -20.31 6.37 7.95
CA LEU A 4 -21.67 5.95 7.65
C LEU A 4 -21.93 4.53 8.16
N PRO A 5 -23.14 4.24 8.68
CA PRO A 5 -23.53 2.88 8.96
C PRO A 5 -23.70 2.09 7.65
N SER A 6 -23.36 0.82 7.67
CA SER A 6 -23.53 -0.14 6.59
C SER A 6 -24.13 -1.43 7.14
N THR A 7 -24.88 -2.16 6.32
CA THR A 7 -25.43 -3.46 6.71
C THR A 7 -24.43 -4.54 6.31
N PRO A 8 -23.84 -5.30 7.26
CA PRO A 8 -22.95 -6.40 6.92
C PRO A 8 -23.66 -7.42 6.03
N ARG A 9 -22.96 -7.89 4.99
CA ARG A 9 -23.46 -8.94 4.10
C ARG A 9 -23.52 -10.25 4.90
N ALA A 10 -24.58 -11.04 4.76
CA ALA A 10 -24.79 -12.21 5.61
C ALA A 10 -23.66 -13.26 5.51
N ASP A 11 -23.00 -13.34 4.36
CA ASP A 11 -22.01 -14.35 3.97
C ASP A 11 -20.60 -13.77 3.72
N TRP A 12 -20.32 -12.55 4.21
CA TRP A 12 -19.06 -11.84 3.91
C TRP A 12 -17.80 -12.64 4.25
N ARG A 13 -17.83 -13.41 5.34
CA ARG A 13 -16.69 -14.23 5.79
C ARG A 13 -16.35 -15.31 4.76
N ALA A 14 -17.35 -16.09 4.36
CA ALA A 14 -17.18 -17.15 3.36
C ALA A 14 -16.72 -16.58 2.01
N LYS A 15 -17.20 -15.39 1.64
CA LYS A 15 -16.74 -14.68 0.43
C LYS A 15 -15.27 -14.30 0.52
N PHE A 16 -14.82 -13.75 1.64
CA PHE A 16 -13.43 -13.36 1.82
C PHE A 16 -12.48 -14.57 1.93
N GLU A 17 -12.91 -15.65 2.57
CA GLU A 17 -12.19 -16.93 2.55
C GLU A 17 -12.01 -17.43 1.10
N ALA A 18 -13.04 -17.34 0.26
CA ALA A 18 -12.97 -17.73 -1.15
C ALA A 18 -12.03 -16.85 -1.99
N LEU A 19 -11.80 -15.60 -1.58
CA LEU A 19 -10.82 -14.68 -2.19
C LEU A 19 -9.39 -14.88 -1.65
N GLY A 20 -9.19 -15.80 -0.70
CA GLY A 20 -7.89 -16.01 -0.04
C GLY A 20 -7.58 -14.99 1.06
N PHE A 21 -8.53 -14.10 1.41
CA PHE A 21 -8.40 -13.18 2.54
C PHE A 21 -8.79 -13.88 3.84
N SER A 22 -7.95 -14.81 4.31
CA SER A 22 -8.25 -15.74 5.42
C SER A 22 -8.15 -15.12 6.82
N PHE A 23 -7.40 -14.04 6.99
CA PHE A 23 -7.19 -13.37 8.28
C PHE A 23 -8.20 -12.23 8.54
N HIS A 24 -9.29 -12.19 7.78
CA HIS A 24 -10.34 -11.16 7.86
C HIS A 24 -11.01 -11.01 9.24
N SER A 25 -10.90 -12.02 10.11
CA SER A 25 -11.41 -12.02 11.50
C SER A 25 -10.30 -12.06 12.56
N ALA A 26 -9.05 -11.79 12.19
CA ALA A 26 -7.94 -11.73 13.14
C ALA A 26 -8.23 -10.76 14.30
N ASP A 27 -7.64 -11.04 15.46
CA ASP A 27 -7.71 -10.23 16.69
C ASP A 27 -9.14 -9.84 17.14
N GLY A 28 -10.15 -10.60 16.73
CA GLY A 28 -11.53 -10.40 17.15
C GLY A 28 -12.33 -9.39 16.32
N GLY A 29 -11.83 -8.97 15.16
CA GLY A 29 -12.60 -8.08 14.26
C GLY A 29 -11.77 -7.23 13.30
N TYR A 30 -10.78 -7.83 12.62
CA TYR A 30 -9.93 -7.11 11.65
C TYR A 30 -10.73 -6.35 10.57
N TRP A 31 -11.71 -7.02 9.93
CA TRP A 31 -12.61 -6.38 8.97
C TRP A 31 -14.01 -6.14 9.56
N ASP A 32 -14.57 -4.95 9.34
CA ASP A 32 -15.89 -4.54 9.82
C ASP A 32 -16.74 -3.91 8.71
N GLU A 33 -17.79 -4.62 8.27
CA GLU A 33 -18.75 -4.13 7.27
C GLU A 33 -19.91 -3.30 7.86
N SER A 34 -19.98 -3.15 9.19
CA SER A 34 -21.06 -2.39 9.83
C SER A 34 -20.93 -0.89 9.57
N VAL A 35 -19.79 -0.46 9.04
CA VAL A 35 -19.46 0.93 8.79
C VAL A 35 -18.62 1.06 7.53
N CYS A 36 -18.84 2.16 6.81
CA CYS A 36 -17.95 2.61 5.75
C CYS A 36 -17.64 4.11 5.92
N TYR A 37 -16.62 4.58 5.21
CA TYR A 37 -16.28 6.00 5.18
C TYR A 37 -16.52 6.56 3.79
N GLN A 38 -17.29 7.65 3.72
CA GLN A 38 -17.50 8.41 2.52
C GLN A 38 -16.59 9.64 2.52
N PHE A 39 -16.01 9.93 1.37
CA PHE A 39 -15.21 11.12 1.13
C PHE A 39 -15.87 11.95 0.02
N SER A 40 -15.69 13.27 0.06
CA SER A 40 -15.99 14.11 -1.10
C SER A 40 -14.84 14.03 -2.12
N ALA A 41 -15.09 14.42 -3.37
CA ALA A 41 -14.05 14.49 -4.39
C ALA A 41 -12.90 15.43 -3.96
N ASP A 42 -13.22 16.60 -3.38
CA ASP A 42 -12.21 17.55 -2.91
C ASP A 42 -11.31 16.96 -1.79
N GLU A 43 -11.87 16.13 -0.91
CA GLU A 43 -11.09 15.45 0.14
C GLU A 43 -10.16 14.38 -0.45
N ILE A 44 -10.61 13.71 -1.51
CA ILE A 44 -9.81 12.75 -2.25
C ILE A 44 -8.65 13.45 -2.97
N ASP A 45 -8.93 14.52 -3.70
CA ASP A 45 -7.92 15.32 -4.40
C ASP A 45 -6.85 15.86 -3.42
N GLU A 46 -7.27 16.28 -2.21
CA GLU A 46 -6.36 16.71 -1.15
C GLU A 46 -5.42 15.58 -0.68
N LEU A 47 -5.96 14.37 -0.48
CA LEU A 47 -5.18 13.20 -0.07
C LEU A 47 -4.20 12.75 -1.16
N GLU A 48 -4.62 12.74 -2.42
CA GLU A 48 -3.73 12.42 -3.56
C GLU A 48 -2.58 13.42 -3.67
N ALA A 49 -2.89 14.72 -3.66
CA ALA A 49 -1.88 15.76 -3.75
C ALA A 49 -0.88 15.70 -2.57
N ALA A 50 -1.38 15.42 -1.36
CA ALA A 50 -0.52 15.23 -0.19
C ALA A 50 0.39 14.00 -0.33
N ALA A 51 -0.14 12.86 -0.79
CA ALA A 51 0.64 11.65 -0.98
C ALA A 51 1.74 11.83 -2.04
N GLU A 52 1.44 12.48 -3.17
CA GLU A 52 2.41 12.78 -4.22
C GLU A 52 3.53 13.72 -3.72
N GLU A 53 3.16 14.79 -3.03
CA GLU A 53 4.10 15.75 -2.47
C GLU A 53 5.02 15.11 -1.44
N LEU A 54 4.45 14.32 -0.53
CA LEU A 54 5.21 13.64 0.53
C LEU A 54 6.11 12.54 -0.03
N HIS A 55 5.70 11.84 -1.09
CA HIS A 55 6.58 10.89 -1.78
C HIS A 55 7.79 11.61 -2.38
N ARG A 56 7.57 12.75 -3.05
CA ARG A 56 8.65 13.59 -3.60
C ARG A 56 9.59 14.09 -2.50
N MET A 57 9.04 14.54 -1.37
CA MET A 57 9.83 14.96 -0.21
C MET A 57 10.64 13.81 0.39
N ALA A 58 10.06 12.61 0.49
CA ALA A 58 10.75 11.42 0.98
C ALA A 58 11.95 11.06 0.10
N LEU A 59 11.79 11.07 -1.24
CA LEU A 59 12.90 10.85 -2.17
C LEU A 59 13.98 11.94 -2.05
N SER A 60 13.58 13.20 -1.85
CA SER A 60 14.53 14.29 -1.59
C SER A 60 15.30 14.10 -0.28
N ALA A 61 14.65 13.58 0.76
CA ALA A 61 15.28 13.27 2.03
C ALA A 61 16.29 12.12 1.88
N VAL A 62 15.93 11.05 1.15
CA VAL A 62 16.85 9.93 0.85
C VAL A 62 18.09 10.45 0.10
N LYS A 63 17.88 11.26 -0.95
CA LYS A 63 18.97 11.90 -1.69
C LYS A 63 19.91 12.67 -0.76
N HIS A 64 19.35 13.52 0.09
CA HIS A 64 20.12 14.33 1.04
C HIS A 64 20.90 13.47 2.04
N VAL A 65 20.30 12.40 2.56
CA VAL A 65 20.99 11.46 3.47
C VAL A 65 22.20 10.81 2.79
N ILE A 66 22.07 10.43 1.53
CA ILE A 66 23.14 9.81 0.75
C ILE A 66 24.25 10.82 0.44
N GLU A 67 23.91 11.98 -0.12
CA GLU A 67 24.90 13.00 -0.55
C GLU A 67 25.73 13.54 0.63
N GLU A 68 25.07 13.74 1.78
CA GLU A 68 25.71 14.23 3.01
C GLU A 68 26.31 13.11 3.89
N LYS A 69 26.29 11.85 3.42
CA LYS A 69 26.82 10.68 4.14
C LYS A 69 26.26 10.53 5.56
N ARG A 70 24.94 10.71 5.71
CA ARG A 70 24.23 10.73 7.01
C ARG A 70 23.62 9.39 7.41
N THR A 71 23.89 8.30 6.68
CA THR A 71 23.34 6.95 6.93
C THR A 71 23.58 6.46 8.36
N ALA A 72 24.72 6.81 8.97
CA ALA A 72 25.01 6.46 10.37
C ALA A 72 23.98 7.05 11.37
N GLN A 73 23.36 8.20 11.07
CA GLN A 73 22.30 8.78 11.91
C GLN A 73 21.02 7.93 11.91
N LEU A 74 20.85 7.10 10.88
CA LEU A 74 19.75 6.13 10.73
C LEU A 74 20.15 4.74 11.24
N GLN A 75 21.29 4.62 11.94
CA GLN A 75 21.81 3.34 12.44
C GLN A 75 22.12 2.33 11.32
N VAL A 76 22.42 2.83 10.12
CA VAL A 76 22.83 2.03 8.97
C VAL A 76 24.37 1.96 8.94
N GLY A 77 24.92 0.75 9.00
CA GLY A 77 26.36 0.51 8.92
C GLY A 77 26.94 0.71 7.52
N ASP A 78 28.26 0.84 7.42
CA ASP A 78 28.97 1.18 6.17
C ASP A 78 28.69 0.19 5.02
N ALA A 79 28.61 -1.11 5.34
CA ALA A 79 28.33 -2.14 4.34
C ALA A 79 26.92 -1.99 3.74
N GLN A 80 25.91 -1.73 4.58
CA GLN A 80 24.55 -1.47 4.13
C GLN A 80 24.43 -0.13 3.39
N ALA A 81 25.13 0.90 3.88
CA ALA A 81 25.16 2.22 3.23
C ALA A 81 25.67 2.12 1.79
N ALA A 82 26.74 1.34 1.54
CA ALA A 82 27.25 1.10 0.20
C ALA A 82 26.22 0.45 -0.74
N LEU A 83 25.43 -0.51 -0.24
CA LEU A 83 24.36 -1.16 -1.00
C LEU A 83 23.20 -0.17 -1.30
N ILE A 84 22.82 0.65 -0.33
CA ILE A 84 21.79 1.69 -0.50
C ILE A 84 22.23 2.71 -1.56
N GLU A 85 23.48 3.18 -1.50
CA GLU A 85 24.03 4.09 -2.50
C GLU A 85 24.05 3.48 -3.90
N GLN A 86 24.43 2.21 -4.01
CA GLN A 86 24.43 1.49 -5.29
C GLN A 86 23.00 1.39 -5.86
N SER A 87 22.03 0.99 -5.04
CA SER A 87 20.62 0.89 -5.42
C SER A 87 20.06 2.24 -5.88
N TRP A 88 20.36 3.31 -5.13
CA TRP A 88 19.95 4.68 -5.45
C TRP A 88 20.54 5.15 -6.79
N ARG A 89 21.85 4.98 -7.01
CA ARG A 89 22.51 5.37 -8.27
C ARG A 89 22.01 4.57 -9.48
N ALA A 90 21.60 3.33 -9.26
CA ALA A 90 21.02 2.49 -10.29
C ALA A 90 19.55 2.85 -10.61
N ASN A 91 18.93 3.78 -9.86
CA ASN A 91 17.49 4.03 -9.90
C ASN A 91 16.69 2.73 -9.79
N ALA A 92 17.04 1.88 -8.82
CA ALA A 92 16.36 0.61 -8.63
C ALA A 92 14.83 0.79 -8.54
N PRO A 93 14.04 -0.06 -9.21
CA PRO A 93 12.60 0.11 -9.27
C PRO A 93 11.96 -0.14 -7.90
N THR A 94 11.03 0.73 -7.52
CA THR A 94 10.07 0.52 -6.43
C THR A 94 8.74 0.02 -6.98
N LEU A 95 7.96 -0.74 -6.19
CA LEU A 95 6.65 -1.25 -6.61
C LEU A 95 5.50 -0.42 -6.03
N TYR A 96 5.40 -0.35 -4.70
CA TYR A 96 4.35 0.38 -3.99
C TYR A 96 4.82 0.74 -2.57
N GLY A 97 4.06 1.59 -1.88
CA GLY A 97 4.27 1.98 -0.49
C GLY A 97 2.96 2.48 0.12
N ARG A 98 2.88 2.58 1.45
CA ARG A 98 1.68 3.01 2.17
C ARG A 98 1.98 4.21 3.07
N PHE A 99 1.21 5.27 2.91
CA PHE A 99 1.21 6.40 3.84
C PHE A 99 0.17 6.19 4.92
N ASP A 100 0.55 6.48 6.15
CA ASP A 100 -0.37 6.49 7.28
C ASP A 100 -0.66 7.95 7.63
N PHE A 101 -1.90 8.37 7.40
CA PHE A 101 -2.36 9.75 7.60
C PHE A 101 -3.28 9.88 8.81
N ALA A 102 -3.08 10.92 9.60
CA ALA A 102 -4.14 11.48 10.44
C ALA A 102 -4.91 12.53 9.63
N TYR A 103 -6.20 12.28 9.38
CA TYR A 103 -7.05 13.14 8.58
C TYR A 103 -8.48 13.18 9.13
N ASP A 104 -9.05 14.38 9.26
CA ASP A 104 -10.39 14.62 9.80
C ASP A 104 -11.38 15.17 8.77
N GLY A 105 -10.95 15.37 7.52
CA GLY A 105 -11.76 16.00 6.46
C GLY A 105 -11.96 17.51 6.66
N ARG A 106 -11.22 18.15 7.57
CA ARG A 106 -11.33 19.59 7.86
C ARG A 106 -9.98 20.30 7.84
N THR A 107 -8.93 19.58 8.21
CA THR A 107 -7.56 20.04 8.24
C THR A 107 -6.70 19.19 7.29
N PRO A 108 -5.65 19.77 6.68
CA PRO A 108 -4.80 19.03 5.77
C PRO A 108 -4.21 17.77 6.42
N PRO A 109 -4.10 16.65 5.68
CA PRO A 109 -3.62 15.39 6.21
C PRO A 109 -2.24 15.53 6.84
N LYS A 110 -2.04 14.90 7.99
CA LYS A 110 -0.76 14.85 8.68
C LYS A 110 -0.13 13.48 8.50
N LEU A 111 1.07 13.46 7.93
CA LEU A 111 1.87 12.26 7.80
C LEU A 111 2.26 11.75 9.19
N LEU A 112 1.88 10.52 9.52
CA LEU A 112 2.35 9.80 10.70
C LEU A 112 3.60 9.01 10.33
N GLU A 113 3.52 8.20 9.27
CA GLU A 113 4.65 7.45 8.73
C GLU A 113 4.48 7.09 7.25
N TYR A 114 5.60 6.73 6.61
CA TYR A 114 5.62 6.22 5.25
C TYR A 114 6.24 4.81 5.23
N ASN A 115 5.38 3.80 5.14
CA ASN A 115 5.72 2.39 5.04
C ASN A 115 6.12 2.07 3.59
N ALA A 116 7.37 2.41 3.23
CA ALA A 116 7.90 2.24 1.88
C ALA A 116 8.61 0.89 1.63
N ASP A 117 8.92 0.13 2.68
CA ASP A 117 9.66 -1.14 2.61
C ASP A 117 8.71 -2.36 2.69
N THR A 118 7.85 -2.37 3.72
CA THR A 118 6.88 -3.46 3.96
C THR A 118 5.45 -2.93 4.13
N PRO A 119 4.87 -2.28 3.10
CA PRO A 119 3.46 -1.88 3.13
C PRO A 119 2.53 -3.11 3.22
N THR A 120 1.68 -3.13 4.24
CA THR A 120 0.62 -4.15 4.40
C THR A 120 -0.75 -3.63 3.94
N SER A 121 -1.78 -4.50 4.01
CA SER A 121 -3.18 -4.21 3.61
C SER A 121 -3.45 -4.12 2.10
N LEU A 122 -2.62 -4.75 1.27
CA LEU A 122 -2.71 -4.66 -0.18
C LEU A 122 -3.94 -5.41 -0.74
N LEU A 123 -4.19 -6.64 -0.28
CA LEU A 123 -5.34 -7.44 -0.74
C LEU A 123 -6.66 -6.79 -0.30
N GLU A 124 -6.67 -6.23 0.90
CA GLU A 124 -7.82 -5.60 1.52
C GLU A 124 -8.27 -4.39 0.72
N ALA A 125 -7.32 -3.49 0.43
CA ALA A 125 -7.58 -2.31 -0.38
C ALA A 125 -7.92 -2.69 -1.83
N ALA A 126 -7.12 -3.54 -2.47
CA ALA A 126 -7.26 -3.77 -3.92
C ALA A 126 -8.39 -4.74 -4.30
N VAL A 127 -8.75 -5.70 -3.44
CA VAL A 127 -9.67 -6.80 -3.77
C VAL A 127 -10.85 -6.84 -2.82
N ALA A 128 -10.63 -6.95 -1.51
CA ALA A 128 -11.72 -7.13 -0.55
C ALA A 128 -12.70 -5.94 -0.55
N GLN A 129 -12.16 -4.72 -0.55
CA GLN A 129 -12.94 -3.48 -0.64
C GLN A 129 -13.73 -3.39 -1.96
N TRP A 130 -13.13 -3.78 -3.09
CA TRP A 130 -13.81 -3.80 -4.39
C TRP A 130 -15.01 -4.75 -4.39
N HIS A 131 -14.83 -6.00 -3.94
CA HIS A 131 -15.94 -6.96 -3.86
C HIS A 131 -17.03 -6.54 -2.88
N TRP A 132 -16.68 -5.86 -1.78
CA TRP A 132 -17.67 -5.26 -0.89
C TRP A 132 -18.45 -4.14 -1.57
N LEU A 133 -17.77 -3.25 -2.30
CA LEU A 133 -18.39 -2.13 -3.04
C LEU A 133 -19.40 -2.64 -4.09
N GLU A 134 -19.00 -3.62 -4.91
CA GLU A 134 -19.84 -4.18 -5.97
C GLU A 134 -21.15 -4.77 -5.44
N GLU A 135 -21.10 -5.44 -4.29
CA GLU A 135 -22.28 -6.11 -3.73
C GLU A 135 -23.17 -5.21 -2.88
N THR A 136 -22.65 -4.09 -2.38
CA THR A 136 -23.40 -3.13 -1.56
C THR A 136 -24.06 -2.02 -2.39
N GLY A 137 -23.66 -1.87 -3.66
CA GLY A 137 -24.24 -0.88 -4.56
C GLY A 137 -23.80 0.55 -4.26
N HIS A 138 -22.70 0.73 -3.54
CA HIS A 138 -22.04 2.03 -3.41
C HIS A 138 -21.45 2.46 -4.77
N PRO A 139 -21.43 3.77 -5.06
CA PRO A 139 -21.19 4.24 -6.42
C PRO A 139 -19.75 4.09 -6.89
N ASP A 140 -18.78 4.26 -6.00
CA ASP A 140 -17.35 4.31 -6.36
C ASP A 140 -16.44 4.14 -5.12
N GLN A 141 -15.15 3.95 -5.36
CA GLN A 141 -14.10 3.99 -4.35
C GLN A 141 -12.89 4.82 -4.79
N PHE A 142 -12.24 5.43 -3.80
CA PHE A 142 -10.95 6.09 -3.96
C PHE A 142 -9.80 5.07 -3.95
N ASN A 143 -9.74 4.19 -4.95
CA ASN A 143 -8.56 3.36 -5.16
C ASN A 143 -8.53 2.78 -6.59
N SER A 144 -7.39 2.93 -7.25
CA SER A 144 -7.07 2.31 -8.55
C SER A 144 -5.82 1.42 -8.41
N LEU A 145 -5.68 0.78 -7.25
CA LEU A 145 -4.44 0.14 -6.81
C LEU A 145 -4.09 -1.06 -7.70
N HIS A 146 -5.09 -1.87 -8.05
CA HIS A 146 -4.89 -3.03 -8.90
C HIS A 146 -4.40 -2.64 -10.30
N GLU A 147 -5.07 -1.67 -10.93
CA GLU A 147 -4.71 -1.18 -12.27
C GLU A 147 -3.33 -0.51 -12.27
N ARG A 148 -3.03 0.29 -11.22
CA ARG A 148 -1.72 0.94 -11.08
C ARG A 148 -0.60 -0.07 -10.80
N LEU A 149 -0.86 -1.16 -10.08
CA LEU A 149 0.10 -2.24 -9.88
C LEU A 149 0.43 -2.96 -11.19
N ILE A 150 -0.58 -3.28 -12.00
CA ILE A 150 -0.38 -3.88 -13.33
C ILE A 150 0.50 -2.95 -14.19
N ALA A 151 0.10 -1.69 -14.32
CA ALA A 151 0.86 -0.71 -15.09
C ALA A 151 2.29 -0.54 -14.57
N ARG A 152 2.49 -0.59 -13.25
CA ARG A 152 3.82 -0.49 -12.64
C ARG A 152 4.68 -1.72 -12.95
N TRP A 153 4.11 -2.92 -12.88
CA TRP A 153 4.81 -4.14 -13.26
C TRP A 153 5.23 -4.12 -14.73
N GLU A 154 4.35 -3.67 -15.64
CA GLU A 154 4.70 -3.51 -17.05
C GLU A 154 5.90 -2.56 -17.24
N GLN A 155 5.91 -1.42 -16.55
CA GLN A 155 7.05 -0.51 -16.56
C GLN A 155 8.34 -1.18 -16.07
N ILE A 156 8.27 -1.95 -14.99
CA ILE A 156 9.43 -2.67 -14.44
C ILE A 156 9.92 -3.71 -15.45
N PHE A 157 9.03 -4.54 -16.00
CA PHE A 157 9.40 -5.57 -16.98
C PHE A 157 10.01 -5.00 -18.25
N ASN A 158 9.59 -3.81 -18.69
CA ASN A 158 10.20 -3.12 -19.83
C ASN A 158 11.67 -2.73 -19.61
N THR A 159 12.16 -2.74 -18.37
CA THR A 159 13.58 -2.51 -18.03
C THR A 159 14.39 -3.80 -17.92
N LEU A 160 13.74 -4.96 -17.96
CA LEU A 160 14.35 -6.28 -17.75
C LEU A 160 14.47 -7.06 -19.06
N PRO A 161 15.43 -7.99 -19.19
CA PRO A 161 15.46 -8.92 -20.30
C PRO A 161 14.15 -9.72 -20.42
N PRO A 162 13.65 -10.00 -21.63
CA PRO A 162 12.47 -10.85 -21.82
C PRO A 162 12.62 -12.21 -21.13
N GLY A 163 11.58 -12.63 -20.42
CA GLY A 163 11.57 -13.91 -19.69
C GLY A 163 12.34 -13.90 -18.36
N THR A 164 12.74 -12.72 -17.85
CA THR A 164 13.33 -12.60 -16.51
C THR A 164 12.35 -13.14 -15.46
N PRO A 165 12.72 -14.17 -14.67
CA PRO A 165 11.86 -14.68 -13.62
C PRO A 165 11.76 -13.66 -12.48
N VAL A 166 10.56 -13.54 -11.91
CA VAL A 166 10.33 -12.82 -10.65
C VAL A 166 10.10 -13.84 -9.56
N HIS A 167 10.89 -13.75 -8.49
CA HIS A 167 10.75 -14.59 -7.31
C HIS A 167 10.09 -13.77 -6.21
N PHE A 168 8.92 -14.21 -5.76
CA PHE A 168 8.27 -13.64 -4.59
C PHE A 168 8.63 -14.45 -3.35
N SER A 169 8.92 -13.76 -2.25
CA SER A 169 9.30 -14.37 -0.98
C SER A 169 8.57 -13.68 0.16
N CYS A 170 8.08 -14.49 1.10
CA CYS A 170 7.41 -14.03 2.32
C CYS A 170 8.00 -14.77 3.53
N MET A 171 7.70 -14.30 4.74
CA MET A 171 7.94 -15.10 5.94
C MET A 171 7.06 -16.36 5.90
N LYS A 172 7.67 -17.53 6.11
CA LYS A 172 7.00 -18.83 5.91
C LYS A 172 5.74 -18.99 6.77
N ASP A 173 5.82 -18.53 8.03
CA ASP A 173 4.78 -18.71 9.03
C ASP A 173 3.97 -17.41 9.24
N ASN A 174 4.04 -16.45 8.30
CA ASN A 174 3.20 -15.25 8.28
C ASN A 174 2.15 -15.38 7.17
N GLU A 175 0.88 -15.43 7.58
CA GLU A 175 -0.24 -15.58 6.67
C GLU A 175 -0.49 -14.34 5.82
N GLU A 176 -0.40 -13.14 6.40
CA GLU A 176 -0.59 -11.86 5.69
C GLU A 176 0.48 -11.67 4.60
N ASP A 177 1.74 -11.98 4.91
CA ASP A 177 2.83 -11.90 3.93
C ASP A 177 2.60 -12.88 2.77
N ARG A 178 2.16 -14.12 3.07
CA ARG A 178 1.89 -15.15 2.05
C ARG A 178 0.76 -14.71 1.13
N VAL A 179 -0.32 -14.19 1.71
CA VAL A 179 -1.47 -13.70 0.94
C VAL A 179 -1.07 -12.51 0.06
N THR A 180 -0.27 -11.59 0.58
CA THR A 180 0.26 -10.45 -0.18
C THR A 180 1.11 -10.91 -1.36
N VAL A 181 2.00 -11.88 -1.15
CA VAL A 181 2.84 -12.45 -2.21
C VAL A 181 2.01 -13.19 -3.27
N GLU A 182 1.01 -13.98 -2.87
CA GLU A 182 0.14 -14.67 -3.84
C GLU A 182 -0.72 -13.68 -4.64
N TYR A 183 -1.13 -12.56 -4.05
CA TYR A 183 -1.83 -11.49 -4.79
C TYR A 183 -0.93 -10.79 -5.83
N LEU A 184 0.36 -10.61 -5.51
CA LEU A 184 1.31 -9.94 -6.40
C LEU A 184 1.80 -10.82 -7.58
N ARG A 185 1.58 -12.13 -7.51
CA ARG A 185 2.09 -13.14 -8.43
C ARG A 185 1.20 -13.34 -9.65
#